data_AF-A0A6H0YBI0-F1
#
_entry.id   AF-A0A6H0YBI0-F1
#
_cell.length_a   1.000
_cell.length_b   1.000
_cell.length_c   1.000
_cell.angle_alpha   90.00
_cell.angle_beta   90.00
_cell.angle_gamma   90.00
#
_symmetry.space_group_name_H-M   'P 1'
#
loop_
_entity.id
_entity.type
_entity.pdbx_description
1 polymer ?
#
loop_
_entity_poly.entity_id
_entity_poly.type
_entity_poly.pdbx_seq_one_letter_code
_entity_poly.pdbx_strand_id
1 'polypeptide(L)'
;MSSSLMFVGISLALCSFVLSFPRLLGCLIALENLNVLLLLSCLVSSLEEFRILFLALMVLFTVEVVLGLVILTRLWDISGLIGFLGV
;
A
#
# COMPACT_ATOMS: atom_id res chain seq x y z
N MET A 1 4.94 -0.11 -24.17
CA MET A 1 3.69 -0.71 -23.63
C MET A 1 3.75 -1.00 -22.12
N SER A 2 4.91 -1.36 -21.54
CA SER A 2 4.99 -1.56 -20.08
C SER A 2 4.75 -0.28 -19.26
N SER A 3 5.29 0.86 -19.72
CA SER A 3 5.13 2.14 -19.01
C SER A 3 3.68 2.66 -18.97
N SER A 4 2.88 2.42 -20.02
CA SER A 4 1.47 2.83 -20.03
C SER A 4 0.62 1.97 -19.09
N LEU A 5 0.90 0.67 -18.99
CA LEU A 5 0.25 -0.22 -18.02
C LEU A 5 0.59 0.16 -16.58
N MET A 6 1.84 0.53 -16.32
CA MET A 6 2.25 1.06 -15.02
C MET A 6 1.49 2.34 -14.64
N PHE A 7 1.41 3.29 -15.56
CA PHE A 7 0.75 4.56 -15.29
C PHE A 7 -0.75 4.37 -15.00
N VAL A 8 -1.41 3.46 -15.74
CA VAL A 8 -2.80 3.06 -15.49
C VAL A 8 -2.93 2.34 -14.14
N GLY A 9 -1.99 1.45 -13.79
CA GLY A 9 -1.99 0.77 -12.50
C GLY A 9 -1.86 1.73 -11.30
N ILE A 10 -0.95 2.70 -11.41
CA ILE A 10 -0.73 3.73 -10.38
C ILE A 10 -1.96 4.63 -10.25
N SER A 11 -2.55 5.07 -11.36
CA SER A 11 -3.75 5.92 -11.31
C SER A 11 -4.97 5.19 -10.73
N LEU A 12 -5.13 3.89 -11.03
CA LEU A 12 -6.20 3.07 -10.47
C LEU A 12 -6.05 2.89 -8.95
N ALA A 13 -4.82 2.68 -8.48
CA ALA A 13 -4.54 2.53 -7.06
C ALA A 13 -4.66 3.85 -6.29
N LEU A 14 -4.21 4.97 -6.85
CA LEU A 14 -4.46 6.30 -6.27
C LEU A 14 -5.95 6.63 -6.20
N CYS A 15 -6.71 6.26 -7.24
CA CYS A 15 -8.17 6.40 -7.23
C CYS A 15 -8.81 5.52 -6.14
N SER A 16 -8.35 4.28 -5.99
CA SER A 16 -8.80 3.34 -4.95
C SER A 16 -8.46 3.83 -3.54
N PHE A 17 -7.32 4.49 -3.36
CA PHE A 17 -6.91 5.13 -2.11
C PHE A 17 -7.85 6.27 -1.73
N VAL A 18 -8.16 7.16 -2.67
CA VAL A 18 -9.10 8.28 -2.45
C VAL A 18 -10.51 7.77 -2.13
N LEU A 19 -10.95 6.69 -2.80
CA LEU A 19 -12.28 6.09 -2.57
C LEU A 19 -12.37 5.31 -1.24
N SER A 20 -11.25 4.80 -0.73
CA SER A 20 -11.21 3.99 0.50
C SER A 20 -10.90 4.78 1.77
N PHE A 21 -10.79 6.11 1.69
CA PHE A 21 -10.56 7.00 2.83
C PHE A 21 -11.40 6.73 4.09
N PRO A 22 -12.71 6.36 4.00
CA PRO A 22 -13.48 6.08 5.22
C PRO A 22 -13.13 4.75 5.91
N ARG A 23 -12.35 3.86 5.27
CA ARG A 23 -11.96 2.55 5.81
C ARG A 23 -10.46 2.32 5.64
N LEU A 24 -9.69 2.56 6.70
CA LEU A 24 -8.21 2.37 6.74
C LEU A 24 -7.76 1.00 6.20
N LEU A 25 -8.54 -0.06 6.43
CA LEU A 25 -8.26 -1.40 5.93
C LEU A 25 -8.36 -1.49 4.39
N GLY A 26 -9.34 -0.81 3.78
CA GLY A 26 -9.46 -0.72 2.32
C GLY A 26 -8.32 0.08 1.69
N CYS A 27 -7.85 1.11 2.39
CA CYS A 27 -6.67 1.89 2.01
C CYS A 27 -5.39 1.03 2.01
N LEU A 28 -5.16 0.23 3.06
CA LEU A 28 -4.05 -0.73 3.14
C LEU A 28 -4.07 -1.75 1.99
N ILE A 29 -5.24 -2.30 1.67
CA ILE A 29 -5.40 -3.24 0.55
C ILE A 29 -5.09 -2.58 -0.80
N ALA A 30 -5.51 -1.33 -1.00
CA ALA A 30 -5.23 -0.60 -2.23
C ALA A 30 -3.72 -0.32 -2.39
N LEU A 31 -3.03 0.03 -1.31
CA LEU A 31 -1.59 0.25 -1.29
C LEU A 31 -0.80 -1.04 -1.56
N GLU A 32 -1.21 -2.17 -0.97
CA GLU A 32 -0.57 -3.46 -1.23
C GLU A 32 -0.63 -3.85 -2.71
N ASN A 33 -1.78 -3.63 -3.37
CA ASN A 33 -1.93 -3.87 -4.80
C ASN A 33 -1.02 -2.96 -5.65
N LEU A 34 -0.80 -1.71 -5.23
CA LEU A 34 0.15 -0.80 -5.88
C LEU A 34 1.60 -1.27 -5.72
N ASN A 35 1.96 -1.78 -4.54
CA ASN A 35 3.29 -2.30 -4.24
C ASN A 35 3.61 -3.54 -5.10
N VAL A 36 2.66 -4.45 -5.28
CA VAL A 36 2.81 -5.60 -6.19
C VAL A 36 3.00 -5.13 -7.63
N LEU A 37 2.27 -4.12 -8.08
CA LEU A 37 2.37 -3.58 -9.44
C LEU A 37 3.73 -2.91 -9.69
N LEU A 38 4.27 -2.21 -8.68
CA LEU A 38 5.63 -1.63 -8.71
C LEU A 38 6.72 -2.71 -8.72
N LEU A 39 6.59 -3.77 -7.91
CA LEU A 39 7.53 -4.90 -7.95
C LEU A 39 7.50 -5.60 -9.31
N LEU A 40 6.30 -5.82 -9.87
CA LEU A 40 6.13 -6.44 -11.19
C LEU A 40 6.81 -5.61 -12.28
N SER A 41 6.73 -4.28 -12.20
CA SER A 41 7.36 -3.42 -13.19
C SER A 41 8.89 -3.44 -13.12
N CYS A 42 9.42 -3.49 -11.90
CA CYS A 42 10.85 -3.58 -11.65
C CYS A 42 11.39 -4.92 -12.18
N LEU A 43 10.63 -6.01 -12.03
CA LEU A 43 10.95 -7.32 -12.59
C LEU A 43 10.97 -7.30 -14.14
N VAL A 44 9.96 -6.69 -14.77
CA VAL A 44 9.85 -6.60 -16.24
C VAL A 44 10.98 -5.75 -16.85
N SER A 45 11.54 -4.79 -16.09
CA SER A 45 12.64 -3.94 -16.56
C SER A 45 13.93 -4.72 -16.85
N SER A 46 14.14 -5.89 -16.23
CA SER A 46 15.25 -6.87 -16.45
C SER A 46 16.70 -6.37 -16.39
N LEU A 47 16.92 -5.06 -16.30
CA LEU A 47 18.22 -4.43 -16.15
C LEU A 47 18.82 -4.78 -14.79
N GLU A 48 20.09 -5.20 -14.75
CA GLU A 48 20.75 -5.70 -13.53
C GLU A 48 20.72 -4.68 -12.38
N GLU A 49 20.82 -3.39 -12.69
CA GLU A 49 20.74 -2.28 -11.73
C GLU A 49 19.41 -2.27 -10.95
N PHE A 50 18.32 -2.75 -11.56
CA PHE A 50 17.01 -2.78 -10.95
C PHE A 50 16.84 -3.92 -9.94
N ARG A 51 17.74 -4.91 -9.88
CA ARG A 51 17.65 -5.98 -8.86
C ARG A 51 17.85 -5.46 -7.44
N ILE A 52 18.79 -4.53 -7.26
CA ILE A 52 19.04 -3.91 -5.94
C ILE A 52 17.83 -3.05 -5.56
N LEU A 53 17.28 -2.31 -6.52
CA LEU A 53 16.09 -1.49 -6.34
C LEU A 53 14.84 -2.35 -6.03
N PHE A 54 14.68 -3.51 -6.69
CA PHE A 54 13.62 -4.48 -6.40
C PHE A 54 13.67 -4.97 -4.96
N LEU A 55 14.86 -5.37 -4.48
CA LEU A 55 15.05 -5.82 -3.10
C LEU A 55 14.79 -4.70 -2.09
N ALA A 56 15.29 -3.49 -2.36
CA ALA A 56 15.07 -2.33 -1.50
C ALA A 56 13.57 -1.97 -1.39
N LEU A 57 12.86 -1.96 -2.53
CA LEU A 57 11.42 -1.72 -2.56
C LEU A 57 10.63 -2.82 -1.84
N MET A 58 11.01 -4.08 -1.99
CA MET A 58 10.38 -5.20 -1.28
C MET A 58 10.41 -4.99 0.24
N VAL A 59 11.58 -4.62 0.79
CA VAL A 59 11.71 -4.34 2.24
C VAL A 59 10.86 -3.14 2.64
N LEU A 60 10.90 -2.05 1.85
CA LEU A 60 10.13 -0.84 2.13
C LEU A 60 8.61 -1.11 2.17
N PHE A 61 8.11 -1.92 1.23
CA PHE A 61 6.69 -2.31 1.19
C PHE A 61 6.27 -3.17 2.39
N THR A 62 7.15 -4.05 2.89
CA THR A 62 6.84 -4.79 4.12
C THR A 62 6.77 -3.89 5.36
N VAL A 63 7.65 -2.88 5.45
CA VAL A 63 7.62 -1.90 6.54
C VAL A 63 6.35 -1.06 6.50
N GLU A 64 5.93 -0.65 5.30
CA GLU A 64 4.69 0.10 5.09
C GLU A 64 3.46 -0.67 5.61
N VAL A 65 3.31 -1.95 5.26
CA VAL A 65 2.18 -2.77 5.71
C VAL A 65 2.20 -2.95 7.22
N VAL A 66 3.36 -3.20 7.83
CA VAL A 66 3.49 -3.31 9.29
C VAL A 66 3.10 -2.00 9.97
N LEU A 67 3.59 -0.86 9.48
CA LEU A 67 3.23 0.45 10.04
C LEU A 67 1.74 0.75 9.88
N GLY A 68 1.16 0.46 8.72
CA GLY A 68 -0.26 0.64 8.47
C GLY A 68 -1.14 -0.19 9.41
N LEU A 69 -0.78 -1.45 9.64
CA LEU A 69 -1.47 -2.32 10.60
C LEU A 69 -1.30 -1.85 12.05
N VAL A 70 -0.11 -1.36 12.43
CA VAL A 70 0.11 -0.78 13.76
C VAL A 70 -0.76 0.46 13.96
N ILE A 71 -0.83 1.36 12.97
CA ILE A 71 -1.69 2.55 13.05
C ILE A 71 -3.17 2.14 13.12
N LEU A 72 -3.57 1.14 12.34
CA LEU A 72 -4.95 0.64 12.34
C LEU A 72 -5.35 0.05 13.69
N THR A 73 -4.48 -0.75 14.32
CA THR A 73 -4.75 -1.31 15.66
C THR A 73 -4.85 -0.22 16.72
N ARG A 74 -4.00 0.81 16.67
CA ARG A 74 -4.09 1.96 17.59
C ARG A 74 -5.37 2.78 17.41
N LEU A 75 -5.78 3.03 16.18
CA LEU A 75 -7.05 3.72 15.89
C LEU A 75 -8.25 2.89 16.31
N TRP A 76 -8.19 1.57 16.14
CA TRP A 76 -9.21 0.65 16.61
C TRP A 76 -9.34 0.68 18.14
N ASP A 77 -8.22 0.67 18.87
CA ASP A 77 -8.21 0.78 20.33
C ASP A 77 -8.84 2.11 20.81
N ILE A 78 -8.52 3.23 20.14
CA ILE A 78 -9.09 4.55 20.48
C ILE A 78 -10.60 4.59 20.18
N SER A 79 -11.03 4.05 19.05
CA SER A 79 -12.44 4.01 18.67
C SER A 79 -13.25 3.09 19.59
N GLY A 80 -12.67 1.95 20.01
CA GLY A 80 -13.22 1.08 21.04
C GLY A 80 -13.34 1.77 22.40
N LEU A 81 -12.35 2.61 22.76
CA LEU A 81 -12.37 3.39 24.00
C LEU A 81 -13.46 4.48 23.99
N ILE A 82 -13.65 5.15 22.85
CA ILE A 82 -14.74 6.12 22.65
C ILE A 82 -16.11 5.43 22.74
N GLY A 83 -16.23 4.21 22.24
CA GLY A 83 -17.43 3.39 22.39
C GLY A 83 -17.71 2.96 23.84
N PHE A 84 -16.67 2.77 24.66
CA PHE A 84 -16.80 2.40 26.08
C PHE A 84 -17.11 3.60 26.99
N LEU A 85 -16.54 4.77 26.71
CA LEU A 85 -16.74 6.01 27.50
C LEU A 85 -18.00 6.80 27.11
N GLY A 86 -18.66 6.43 26.00
CA GLY A 86 -19.88 7.08 25.50
C GLY A 86 -21.20 6.58 26.11
N VAL A 87 -21.16 5.88 27.25
CA VAL A 87 -22.35 5.45 28.03
C VAL A 87 -22.44 6.25 29.32
#